data_AF-J9BUN3-F1
#
_entry.id   AF-J9BUN3-F1
#
_cell.length_a   1.000
_cell.length_b   1.000
_cell.length_c   1.000
_cell.angle_alpha   90.00
_cell.angle_beta   90.00
_cell.angle_gamma   90.00
#
_symmetry.space_group_name_H-M   'P 1'
#
loop_
_entity.id
_entity.type
_entity.pdbx_description
1 polymer ?
#
loop_
_entity_poly.entity_id
_entity_poly.type
_entity_poly.pdbx_seq_one_letter_code
_entity_poly.pdbx_strand_id
1 'polypeptide(L)'
;DRDNAIALINKSDLGSRVEPSDLPFIAVIPICAKTGQGLDQLADMVDALFEGSVPCDGSILTNARQFDACRRAYEAMLRSLEGLNLGLTPDAVLTDVEEAMAAMGEVTGATVREDITARIFERFCVGK
;
A
#
# COMPACT_ATOMS: atom_id res chain seq x y z
N ASP A 1 -4.79 4.37 -14.97
CA ASP A 1 -6.08 5.06 -14.81
C ASP A 1 -5.86 6.52 -14.50
N ARG A 2 -6.58 7.41 -15.20
CA ARG A 2 -6.50 8.87 -15.02
C ARG A 2 -7.32 9.37 -13.82
N ASP A 3 -7.98 8.45 -13.11
CA ASP A 3 -8.92 8.74 -12.04
C ASP A 3 -8.22 9.17 -10.73
N ASN A 4 -6.94 8.80 -10.55
CA ASN A 4 -6.13 9.19 -9.39
C ASN A 4 -4.99 10.15 -9.77
N ALA A 5 -5.27 11.14 -10.63
CA ALA A 5 -4.27 12.12 -11.06
C ALA A 5 -4.81 13.55 -10.93
N ILE A 6 -4.02 14.44 -10.30
CA ILE A 6 -4.27 15.88 -10.21
C ILE A 6 -3.28 16.59 -11.13
N ALA A 7 -3.78 17.40 -12.06
CA ALA A 7 -2.95 18.24 -12.91
C ALA A 7 -2.74 19.63 -12.29
N LEU A 8 -1.51 20.12 -12.32
CA LEU A 8 -1.15 21.43 -11.78
C LEU A 8 -0.73 22.37 -12.90
N ILE A 9 -1.49 23.46 -13.10
CA ILE A 9 -1.12 24.52 -14.04
C ILE A 9 -0.28 25.55 -13.27
N ASN A 10 1.04 25.38 -13.29
CA ASN A 10 1.94 26.25 -12.56
C ASN A 10 2.17 27.60 -13.27
N LYS A 11 2.63 28.60 -12.51
CA LYS A 11 2.94 29.99 -12.93
C LYS A 11 1.71 30.83 -13.24
N SER A 12 0.64 30.68 -12.46
CA SER A 12 -0.57 31.50 -12.60
C SER A 12 -0.33 33.01 -12.48
N ASP A 13 0.78 33.43 -11.89
CA ASP A 13 1.23 34.83 -11.79
C ASP A 13 1.60 35.48 -13.14
N LEU A 14 1.91 34.67 -14.16
CA LEU A 14 2.35 35.16 -15.48
C LEU A 14 1.23 35.21 -16.54
N GLY A 15 -0.01 34.94 -16.11
CA GLY A 15 -1.17 34.78 -16.99
C GLY A 15 -1.27 33.36 -17.55
N SER A 16 -2.48 32.80 -17.53
CA SER A 16 -2.72 31.45 -18.04
C SER A 16 -2.61 31.40 -19.55
N ARG A 17 -1.94 30.36 -20.07
CA ARG A 17 -1.89 30.03 -21.52
C ARG A 17 -2.56 28.71 -21.85
N VAL A 18 -3.01 27.99 -20.83
CA VAL A 18 -3.64 26.68 -20.93
C VAL A 18 -4.85 26.74 -20.03
N GLU A 19 -6.03 26.48 -20.58
CA GLU A 19 -7.24 26.43 -19.77
C GLU A 19 -7.37 25.06 -19.12
N PRO A 20 -7.97 24.95 -17.93
CA PRO A 20 -8.22 23.66 -17.28
C PRO A 20 -8.96 22.66 -18.19
N SER A 21 -9.85 23.17 -19.06
CA SER A 21 -10.60 22.37 -20.04
C SER A 21 -9.74 21.74 -21.13
N ASP A 22 -8.52 22.24 -21.36
CA ASP A 22 -7.61 21.72 -22.39
C ASP A 22 -6.88 20.45 -21.93
N LEU A 23 -6.95 20.14 -20.62
CA LEU A 23 -6.23 19.05 -20.00
C LEU A 23 -7.16 17.85 -19.78
N PRO A 24 -6.69 16.62 -20.08
CA PRO A 24 -7.52 15.41 -19.97
C PRO A 24 -7.54 14.85 -18.54
N PHE A 25 -7.71 15.72 -17.54
CA PHE A 25 -7.76 15.37 -16.12
C PHE A 25 -9.04 15.91 -15.49
N ILE A 26 -9.61 15.14 -14.57
CA ILE A 26 -10.83 15.54 -13.85
C ILE A 26 -10.49 16.62 -12.82
N ALA A 27 -9.34 16.49 -12.15
CA ALA A 27 -8.83 17.47 -11.19
C ALA A 27 -7.70 18.29 -11.82
N VAL A 28 -7.92 19.60 -11.97
CA VAL A 28 -6.93 20.55 -12.48
C VAL A 28 -6.90 21.77 -11.56
N ILE A 29 -5.71 22.13 -11.05
CA ILE A 29 -5.54 23.25 -10.13
C ILE A 29 -4.48 24.22 -10.67
N PRO A 30 -4.84 25.49 -10.93
CA PRO A 30 -3.87 26.53 -11.20
C PRO A 30 -3.12 26.92 -9.93
N ILE A 31 -1.78 26.93 -10.00
CA ILE A 31 -0.92 27.27 -8.85
C ILE A 31 0.15 28.29 -9.24
N CYS A 32 0.66 29.00 -8.24
CA CYS A 32 1.93 29.70 -8.32
C CYS A 32 2.89 29.12 -7.29
N ALA A 33 3.75 28.19 -7.70
CA ALA A 33 4.71 27.56 -6.80
C ALA A 33 5.69 28.57 -6.16
N LYS A 34 5.88 29.74 -6.78
CA LYS A 34 6.76 30.80 -6.26
C LYS A 34 6.14 31.53 -5.06
N THR A 35 4.83 31.79 -5.09
CA THR A 35 4.12 32.50 -4.01
C THR A 35 3.40 31.55 -3.05
N GLY A 36 3.24 30.29 -3.42
CA GLY A 36 2.47 29.29 -2.68
C GLY A 36 0.97 29.34 -2.96
N GLN A 37 0.51 30.25 -3.83
CA GLN A 37 -0.91 30.36 -4.16
C GLN A 37 -1.43 29.06 -4.80
N GLY A 38 -2.54 28.56 -4.29
CA GLY A 38 -3.19 27.33 -4.77
C GLY A 38 -2.65 26.03 -4.17
N LEU A 39 -1.63 26.09 -3.30
CA LEU A 39 -1.13 24.90 -2.61
C LEU A 39 -2.08 24.38 -1.52
N ASP A 40 -2.84 25.26 -0.86
CA ASP A 40 -3.85 24.84 0.12
C ASP A 40 -4.95 23.98 -0.55
N GLN A 41 -5.40 24.39 -1.74
CA GLN A 41 -6.38 23.63 -2.53
C GLN A 41 -5.82 22.27 -2.99
N LEU A 42 -4.51 22.18 -3.22
CA LEU A 42 -3.87 20.90 -3.52
C LEU A 42 -3.89 19.98 -2.29
N ALA A 43 -3.63 20.51 -1.09
CA ALA A 43 -3.70 19.73 0.14
C ALA A 43 -5.12 19.18 0.35
N ASP A 44 -6.13 20.04 0.27
CA ASP A 44 -7.55 19.64 0.42
C ASP A 44 -7.95 18.57 -0.62
N MET A 45 -7.50 18.71 -1.87
CA MET A 45 -7.82 17.75 -2.94
C MET A 45 -7.12 16.41 -2.74
N VAL A 46 -5.87 16.43 -2.27
CA VAL A 46 -5.14 15.21 -1.91
C VAL A 46 -5.86 14.51 -0.77
N ASP A 47 -6.24 15.23 0.28
CA ASP A 47 -6.98 14.65 1.40
C ASP A 47 -8.30 14.01 0.94
N ALA A 48 -9.08 14.70 0.08
CA ALA A 48 -10.31 14.17 -0.49
C ALA A 48 -10.11 12.90 -1.35
N LEU A 49 -8.97 12.75 -2.04
CA LEU A 49 -8.65 11.52 -2.77
C LEU A 49 -8.42 10.32 -1.83
N PHE A 50 -8.04 10.57 -0.57
CA PHE A 50 -7.72 9.54 0.41
C PHE A 50 -8.77 9.40 1.53
N GLU A 51 -9.74 10.30 1.63
CA GLU A 51 -10.83 10.29 2.63
C GLU A 51 -11.65 8.99 2.67
N GLY A 52 -11.68 8.22 1.57
CA GLY A 52 -12.41 6.95 1.47
C GLY A 52 -11.60 5.68 1.75
N SER A 53 -10.28 5.78 1.91
CA SER A 53 -9.40 4.61 2.01
C SER A 53 -8.70 4.56 3.36
N VAL A 54 -9.18 3.59 4.15
CA VAL A 54 -8.64 3.07 5.41
C VAL A 54 -9.18 3.79 6.65
N PRO A 55 -10.24 3.24 7.29
CA PRO A 55 -10.44 3.49 8.71
C PRO A 55 -9.10 3.27 9.39
N CYS A 56 -8.62 4.26 10.14
CA CYS A 56 -7.53 4.03 11.08
C CYS A 56 -8.10 3.19 12.25
N ASP A 57 -8.55 1.98 11.95
CA ASP A 57 -9.18 1.03 12.87
C ASP A 57 -8.16 0.27 13.72
N GLY A 58 -6.89 0.65 13.60
CA GLY A 58 -5.78 -0.07 14.22
C GLY A 58 -5.34 -1.29 13.41
N SER A 59 -5.54 -1.32 12.09
CA SER A 59 -4.90 -2.32 11.24
C SER A 59 -3.37 -2.29 11.41
N ILE A 60 -2.85 -3.26 12.18
CA ILE A 60 -1.46 -3.42 12.64
C ILE A 60 -0.46 -3.76 11.51
N LEU A 61 -0.91 -3.93 10.26
CA LEU A 61 -0.06 -4.24 9.11
C LEU A 61 0.68 -2.98 8.63
N THR A 62 1.69 -2.60 9.41
CA THR A 62 2.44 -1.34 9.28
C THR A 62 3.56 -1.39 8.24
N ASN A 63 3.87 -2.57 7.68
CA ASN A 63 4.90 -2.70 6.66
C ASN A 63 4.57 -3.76 5.60
N ALA A 64 5.13 -3.58 4.41
CA ALA A 64 4.94 -4.45 3.24
C ALA A 64 5.32 -5.92 3.51
N ARG A 65 6.22 -6.19 4.46
CA ARG A 65 6.63 -7.56 4.83
C ARG A 65 5.52 -8.27 5.59
N GLN A 66 4.92 -7.62 6.59
CA GLN A 66 3.79 -8.17 7.34
C GLN A 66 2.60 -8.40 6.42
N PHE A 67 2.32 -7.44 5.52
CA PHE A 67 1.27 -7.60 4.51
C PHE A 67 1.50 -8.81 3.61
N ASP A 68 2.71 -8.98 3.05
CA ASP A 68 3.02 -10.13 2.19
C ASP A 68 2.92 -11.47 2.93
N ALA A 69 3.40 -11.52 4.18
CA ALA A 69 3.29 -12.72 5.02
C ALA A 69 1.82 -13.09 5.29
N CYS A 70 0.96 -12.12 5.62
CA CYS A 70 -0.48 -12.36 5.77
C CYS A 70 -1.14 -12.77 4.45
N ARG A 71 -0.77 -12.16 3.33
CA ARG A 71 -1.29 -12.52 1.99
C ARG A 71 -0.94 -13.96 1.65
N ARG A 72 0.32 -14.38 1.83
CA ARG A 72 0.75 -15.76 1.59
C ARG A 72 0.02 -16.76 2.48
N ALA A 73 -0.13 -16.43 3.77
CA ALA A 73 -0.88 -17.29 4.69
C ALA A 73 -2.34 -17.45 4.26
N TYR A 74 -2.99 -16.36 3.82
CA TYR A 74 -4.35 -16.38 3.32
C TYR A 74 -4.48 -17.23 2.04
N GLU A 75 -3.59 -17.05 1.07
CA GLU A 75 -3.58 -17.83 -0.17
C GLU A 75 -3.36 -19.33 0.08
N ALA A 76 -2.46 -19.69 0.99
CA ALA A 76 -2.23 -21.08 1.38
C ALA A 76 -3.46 -21.71 2.08
N MET A 77 -4.16 -20.94 2.93
CA MET A 77 -5.42 -21.39 3.53
C MET A 77 -6.53 -21.61 2.49
N LEU A 78 -6.61 -20.77 1.45
CA LEU A 78 -7.56 -20.97 0.36
C LEU A 78 -7.27 -22.27 -0.40
N ARG A 79 -6.00 -22.56 -0.70
CA ARG A 79 -5.60 -23.83 -1.33
C ARG A 79 -5.93 -25.03 -0.46
N SER A 80 -5.66 -24.94 0.85
CA SER A 80 -6.01 -25.99 1.81
C SER A 80 -7.53 -26.27 1.83
N LEU A 81 -8.35 -25.22 1.85
CA LEU A 81 -9.81 -25.33 1.79
C LEU A 81 -10.29 -25.94 0.47
N GLU A 82 -9.71 -25.52 -0.65
CA GLU A 82 -10.00 -26.11 -1.97
C GLU A 82 -9.62 -27.59 -2.01
N GLY A 83 -8.44 -27.95 -1.52
CA GLY A 83 -7.96 -29.33 -1.45
C GLY A 83 -8.88 -30.24 -0.61
N LEU A 84 -9.38 -29.74 0.52
CA LEU A 84 -10.39 -30.44 1.33
C LEU A 84 -11.69 -30.67 0.55
N ASN A 85 -12.17 -29.66 -0.17
CA ASN A 85 -13.40 -29.75 -0.97
C ASN A 85 -13.26 -30.70 -2.16
N LEU A 86 -12.05 -30.81 -2.73
CA LEU A 86 -11.72 -31.74 -3.81
C LEU A 86 -11.47 -33.17 -3.33
N GLY A 87 -11.49 -33.41 -2.01
CA GLY A 87 -11.25 -34.74 -1.43
C GLY A 87 -9.80 -35.20 -1.57
N LEU A 88 -8.84 -34.27 -1.59
CA LEU A 88 -7.42 -34.61 -1.57
C LEU A 88 -7.06 -35.32 -0.26
N THR A 89 -5.94 -36.05 -0.28
CA THR A 89 -5.46 -36.73 0.91
C THR A 89 -5.08 -35.71 2.00
N PRO A 90 -5.24 -36.08 3.29
CA PRO A 90 -4.84 -35.20 4.40
C PRO A 90 -3.39 -34.72 4.31
N ASP A 91 -2.47 -35.55 3.82
CA ASP A 91 -1.06 -35.19 3.65
C ASP A 91 -0.85 -34.07 2.62
N ALA A 92 -1.62 -34.06 1.53
CA ALA A 92 -1.55 -33.02 0.51
C ALA A 92 -2.07 -31.69 1.08
N VAL A 93 -3.17 -31.72 1.82
CA VAL A 93 -3.76 -30.54 2.48
C VAL A 93 -2.85 -30.00 3.58
N LEU A 94 -2.18 -30.88 4.32
CA LEU A 94 -1.29 -30.51 5.43
C LEU A 94 -0.14 -29.61 4.97
N THR A 95 0.38 -29.85 3.77
CA THR A 95 1.48 -29.03 3.20
C THR A 95 1.08 -27.56 3.07
N ASP A 96 -0.13 -27.28 2.59
CA ASP A 96 -0.65 -25.90 2.49
C ASP A 96 -0.88 -25.27 3.88
N VAL A 97 -1.29 -26.08 4.87
CA VAL A 97 -1.47 -25.60 6.25
C VAL A 97 -0.13 -25.23 6.89
N GLU A 98 0.91 -26.05 6.69
CA GLU A 98 2.26 -25.77 7.18
C GLU A 98 2.84 -24.49 6.54
N GLU A 99 2.59 -24.27 5.24
CA GLU A 99 2.99 -23.03 4.56
C GLU A 99 2.31 -21.81 5.18
N ALA A 100 1.00 -21.88 5.45
CA ALA A 100 0.27 -20.81 6.10
C ALA A 100 0.81 -20.50 7.50
N MET A 101 1.10 -21.54 8.28
CA MET A 101 1.69 -21.42 9.61
C MET A 101 3.08 -20.78 9.55
N ALA A 102 3.93 -21.18 8.60
CA ALA A 102 5.26 -20.63 8.42
C ALA A 102 5.21 -19.14 8.07
N ALA A 103 4.33 -18.74 7.16
CA ALA A 103 4.12 -17.34 6.78
C ALA A 103 3.61 -16.50 7.96
N MET A 104 2.68 -17.03 8.77
CA MET A 104 2.22 -16.35 9.99
C MET A 104 3.32 -16.22 11.04
N GLY A 105 4.21 -17.21 11.15
CA GLY A 105 5.37 -17.13 12.04
C GLY A 105 6.36 -16.03 11.66
N GLU A 106 6.43 -15.62 10.39
CA GLU A 106 7.23 -14.45 9.98
C GLU A 106 6.64 -13.14 10.53
N VAL A 107 5.32 -13.05 10.68
CA VAL A 107 4.64 -11.88 11.24
C VAL A 107 4.97 -11.75 12.73
N THR A 108 4.92 -12.86 13.46
CA THR A 108 5.17 -12.90 14.92
C THR A 108 6.67 -12.94 15.28
N GLY A 109 7.54 -13.24 14.32
CA GLY A 109 8.97 -13.46 14.56
C GLY A 109 9.30 -14.83 15.13
N ALA A 110 8.37 -15.78 15.11
CA ALA A 110 8.61 -17.18 15.49
C ALA A 110 9.43 -17.94 14.43
N THR A 111 9.30 -17.56 13.16
CA THR A 111 10.13 -18.04 12.05
C THR A 111 10.89 -16.86 11.46
N VAL A 112 11.99 -16.48 12.10
CA VAL A 112 12.91 -15.49 11.55
C VAL A 112 14.02 -16.22 10.81
N ARG A 113 14.10 -16.03 9.50
CA ARG A 113 15.33 -16.32 8.75
C ARG A 113 16.37 -15.24 9.06
N GLU A 114 17.64 -15.61 9.22
CA GLU A 114 18.74 -14.68 9.56
C GLU A 114 18.87 -13.48 8.61
N ASP A 115 18.45 -13.62 7.35
CA ASP A 115 18.44 -12.55 6.33
C ASP A 115 17.40 -11.45 6.61
N ILE A 116 16.27 -11.79 7.24
CA ILE A 116 15.24 -10.85 7.66
C ILE A 116 15.73 -9.99 8.81
N THR A 117 16.46 -10.59 9.76
CA THR A 117 17.07 -9.88 10.89
C THR A 117 18.00 -8.78 10.39
N ALA A 118 18.91 -9.11 9.46
CA ALA A 118 19.85 -8.16 8.88
C ALA A 118 19.16 -6.97 8.19
N ARG A 119 18.12 -7.20 7.39
CA ARG A 119 17.35 -6.14 6.70
C ARG A 119 16.53 -5.26 7.65
N ILE A 120 16.05 -5.82 8.77
CA ILE A 120 15.37 -5.05 9.81
C ILE A 120 16.38 -4.07 10.43
N PHE A 121 17.56 -4.56 10.83
CA PHE A 121 18.58 -3.75 11.50
C PHE A 121 19.32 -2.76 10.57
N GLU A 122 19.32 -2.98 9.27
CA GLU A 122 19.85 -2.03 8.27
C GLU A 122 19.11 -0.69 8.27
N ARG A 123 17.84 -0.66 8.71
CA ARG A 123 17.01 0.55 8.81
C ARG A 123 17.10 1.26 10.16
N PHE A 124 17.83 0.70 11.12
CA PHE A 124 18.07 1.35 12.41
C PHE A 124 19.41 2.07 12.39
N CYS A 125 19.41 3.32 12.87
CA CYS A 125 20.66 4.02 13.14
C CYS A 125 21.48 3.23 14.17
N VAL A 126 22.81 3.18 13.98
CA VAL A 126 23.73 2.51 14.90
C VAL A 126 23.57 3.10 16.30
N GLY A 127 23.21 2.26 17.28
CA GLY A 127 23.06 2.64 18.69
C GLY A 127 21.66 2.49 19.31
N LYS A 128 20.73 1.80 18.64
CA LYS A 128 19.52 1.24 19.27
C LYS A 128 19.63 -0.27 19.42
#